data_AF-S2L2J8-F1
#
_entry.id   AF-S2L2J8-F1
#
_cell.length_a   1.000
_cell.length_b   1.000
_cell.length_c   1.000
_cell.angle_alpha   90.00
_cell.angle_beta   90.00
_cell.angle_gamma   90.00
#
_symmetry.space_group_name_H-M   'P 1'
#
loop_
_entity.id
_entity.type
_entity.pdbx_description
1 polymer ?
#
loop_
_entity_poly.entity_id
_entity_poly.type
_entity_poly.pdbx_seq_one_letter_code
_entity_poly.pdbx_strand_id
1 'polypeptide(L)' 'MNVGTFALGLQLLGLILLVYGWFTLNPAGFVGVVLIILGAVLRWTRRTGDNGK' A
#
# COMPACT_ATOMS: atom_id res chain seq x y z
N MET A 1 -4.76 -12.73 10.03
CA MET A 1 -5.79 -12.22 9.10
C MET A 1 -5.81 -13.12 7.87
N ASN A 2 -6.99 -13.43 7.36
CA ASN A 2 -7.12 -14.27 6.16
C ASN A 2 -6.44 -13.55 4.99
N VAL A 3 -5.55 -14.25 4.27
CA VAL A 3 -4.69 -13.69 3.21
C VAL A 3 -5.53 -12.97 2.13
N GLY A 4 -6.78 -13.43 1.93
CA GLY A 4 -7.74 -12.81 1.03
C GLY A 4 -8.05 -11.34 1.35
N THR A 5 -8.13 -10.95 2.63
CA THR A 5 -8.40 -9.54 3.00
C THR A 5 -7.21 -8.64 2.67
N PHE A 6 -5.98 -9.14 2.83
CA PHE A 6 -4.78 -8.41 2.47
C PHE A 6 -4.65 -8.25 0.95
N ALA A 7 -4.90 -9.32 0.19
CA ALA A 7 -4.89 -9.29 -1.27
C ALA A 7 -5.91 -8.30 -1.86
N LEU A 8 -7.13 -8.27 -1.29
CA LEU A 8 -8.18 -7.30 -1.67
C LEU A 8 -7.76 -5.85 -1.38
N GLY A 9 -7.17 -5.61 -0.21
CA GLY A 9 -6.65 -4.29 0.14
C GLY A 9 -5.55 -3.83 -0.81
N LEU A 10 -4.64 -4.73 -1.20
CA LEU A 10 -3.54 -4.43 -2.12
C LEU A 10 -4.04 -4.16 -3.55
N GLN A 11 -5.06 -4.90 -4.01
CA GLN A 11 -5.70 -4.65 -5.31
C GLN A 11 -6.38 -3.29 -5.38
N LEU A 12 -7.20 -2.95 -4.37
CA LEU A 12 -7.86 -1.64 -4.29
C LEU A 12 -6.85 -0.51 -4.25
N LEU A 13 -5.79 -0.69 -3.47
CA LEU A 13 -4.74 0.28 -3.32
C LEU A 13 -3.93 0.47 -4.61
N GLY A 14 -3.60 -0.60 -5.34
CA GLY A 14 -2.99 -0.50 -6.67
C GLY A 14 -3.85 0.26 -7.68
N LEU A 15 -5.17 0.06 -7.64
CA LEU A 15 -6.12 0.75 -8.51
C LEU A 15 -6.20 2.26 -8.19
N ILE A 16 -6.22 2.61 -6.91
CA ILE A 16 -6.15 4.00 -6.45
C ILE A 16 -4.84 4.66 -6.89
N LEU A 17 -3.70 3.96 -6.75
CA LEU A 17 -2.41 4.48 -7.23
C LEU A 17 -2.42 4.73 -8.75
N LEU A 18 -2.99 3.82 -9.53
CA LEU A 18 -3.03 3.96 -10.99
C LEU A 18 -3.83 5.20 -11.40
N VAL A 19 -5.00 5.39 -10.81
CA VAL A 19 -5.85 6.57 -11.06
C VAL A 19 -5.15 7.86 -10.59
N TYR A 20 -4.51 7.82 -9.42
CA TYR A 20 -3.80 8.98 -8.86
C TYR A 20 -2.54 9.34 -9.66
N GLY A 21 -1.81 8.33 -10.16
CA GLY A 21 -0.66 8.48 -11.03
C GLY A 21 -1.01 9.07 -12.39
N TRP A 22 -2.19 8.72 -12.92
CA TRP A 22 -2.71 9.32 -14.15
C TRP A 22 -3.13 10.78 -13.97
N PHE A 23 -3.64 11.14 -12.78
CA PHE A 23 -4.06 12.52 -12.49
C PHE A 23 -2.92 13.46 -12.08
N THR A 24 -1.83 12.92 -11.52
CA THR A 24 -0.71 13.75 -11.07
C THR A 24 0.26 14.07 -12.20
N LEU A 25 0.25 15.31 -12.67
CA LEU A 25 1.29 15.87 -13.56
C LEU A 25 2.64 16.01 -12.83
N ASN A 26 2.66 15.92 -11.49
CA ASN A 26 3.86 16.08 -10.68
C ASN A 26 4.38 14.72 -10.16
N PRO A 27 5.54 14.24 -10.64
CA PRO A 27 6.07 12.92 -10.28
C PRO A 27 6.44 12.80 -8.79
N ALA A 28 6.78 13.90 -8.13
CA ALA A 28 7.10 13.88 -6.69
C ALA A 28 5.90 13.50 -5.81
N GLY A 29 4.69 13.95 -6.17
CA GLY A 29 3.46 13.62 -5.46
C GLY A 29 3.12 12.14 -5.55
N PHE A 30 3.31 11.54 -6.73
CA PHE A 30 3.11 10.11 -6.96
C PHE A 30 4.04 9.26 -6.09
N VAL A 31 5.33 9.55 -6.14
CA VAL A 31 6.36 8.79 -5.40
C VAL A 31 6.14 8.92 -3.89
N GLY A 32 5.75 10.10 -3.41
CA GLY A 32 5.40 10.31 -1.99
C GLY A 32 4.24 9.42 -1.54
N VAL A 33 3.15 9.35 -2.32
CA VAL A 33 2.00 8.48 -2.02
C VAL A 33 2.39 7.00 -2.02
N VAL A 34 3.19 6.56 -3.01
CA VAL A 34 3.71 5.19 -3.10
C VAL A 34 4.53 4.83 -1.85
N LEU A 35 5.44 5.71 -1.41
CA LEU A 35 6.30 5.46 -0.25
C LEU A 35 5.53 5.40 1.08
N ILE A 36 4.52 6.28 1.26
CA ILE A 36 3.65 6.24 2.45
C ILE A 36 2.93 4.89 2.53
N ILE A 37 2.39 4.46 1.40
CA ILE A 37 1.67 3.20 1.28
C ILE A 37 2.59 2.00 1.51
N LEU A 38 3.77 2.00 0.91
CA LEU A 38 4.76 0.94 1.10
C LEU A 38 5.19 0.87 2.58
N GLY A 39 5.40 2.02 3.22
CA GLY A 39 5.70 2.11 4.65
C GLY A 39 4.57 1.58 5.53
N ALA A 40 3.31 1.86 5.18
CA ALA A 40 2.15 1.33 5.87
C ALA A 40 2.06 -0.21 5.74
N VAL A 41 2.29 -0.74 4.53
CA VAL A 41 2.32 -2.18 4.27
C VAL A 41 3.45 -2.86 5.03
N LEU A 42 4.66 -2.30 5.01
CA LEU A 42 5.82 -2.80 5.77
C LEU A 42 5.55 -2.79 7.28
N ARG A 43 4.96 -1.72 7.81
CA ARG A 43 4.59 -1.64 9.23
C ARG A 43 3.53 -2.68 9.59
N TRP A 44 2.59 -2.94 8.67
CA TRP A 44 1.56 -3.95 8.83
C TRP A 44 2.14 -5.38 8.87
N THR A 45 3.01 -5.73 7.91
CA THR A 45 3.69 -7.03 7.89
C THR A 45 4.60 -7.19 9.10
N ARG A 46 5.28 -6.13 9.55
CA ARG A 46 6.11 -6.18 10.76
C ARG A 46 5.30 -6.43 12.03
N ARG A 47 4.12 -5.82 12.18
CA ARG A 47 3.18 -6.11 13.30
C ARG A 47 2.61 -7.53 13.24
N THR A 48 2.43 -8.08 12.05
CA THR A 48 1.88 -9.43 11.87
C THR A 48 2.92 -10.49 12.20
N GLY A 49 4.20 -10.25 11.90
CA GLY A 49 5.30 -11.17 12.24
C GLY A 49 5.59 -11.30 13.74
N ASP A 50 5.15 -10.33 14.56
CA ASP A 50 5.40 -10.31 16.00
C ASP A 50 4.29 -11.00 16.83
N ASN A 51 3.18 -11.42 16.21
CA ASN A 51 2.14 -12.24 16.83
C ASN A 51 2.41 -13.75 16.68
N GLY A 52 3.64 -14.13 16.29
CA GLY A 52 4.07 -15.50 16.05
C GLY A 52 5.12 -16.01 17.04
N LYS A 53 5.16 -15.50 18.27
CA LYS A 53 5.94 -16.06 19.38
C LYS A 53 5.04 -16.35 20.56
#